data_AF-F5Y1M4-F1
#
_entry.id   AF-F5Y1M4-F1
#
_cell.length_a   1.000
_cell.length_b   1.000
_cell.length_c   1.000
_cell.angle_alpha   90.00
_cell.angle_beta   90.00
_cell.angle_gamma   90.00
#
_symmetry.space_group_name_H-M   'P 1'
#
loop_
_entity.id
_entity.type
_entity.pdbx_description
1 polymer ?
#
loop_
_entity_poly.entity_id
_entity_poly.type
_entity_poly.pdbx_seq_one_letter_code
_entity_poly.pdbx_strand_id
1 'polypeptide(L)'
;MAKSYLFLKPATLPLVASELSADSVGPIDPGEVERSLKEAVPQLVWENATQASGEVEEGWIEFSQTGEGASRTLSLRCSLRADYTALVQRLCDRYGWVAFDDTPLCFQPHRPPMGV
;
A
#
# COMPACT_ATOMS: atom_id res chain seq x y z
N MET A 1 -12.98 -7.61 -6.89
CA MET A 1 -13.09 -6.95 -5.58
C MET A 1 -12.07 -5.82 -5.56
N ALA A 2 -12.40 -4.66 -4.98
CA ALA A 2 -11.46 -3.54 -4.91
C ALA A 2 -10.29 -4.02 -4.06
N LYS A 3 -9.07 -3.93 -4.59
CA LYS A 3 -7.88 -4.31 -3.84
C LYS A 3 -7.48 -3.16 -2.93
N SER A 4 -7.03 -3.50 -1.72
CA SER A 4 -6.46 -2.57 -0.78
C SER A 4 -5.05 -3.02 -0.47
N TYR A 5 -4.07 -2.13 -0.59
CA TYR A 5 -2.69 -2.40 -0.22
C TYR A 5 -2.31 -1.58 1.00
N LEU A 6 -1.65 -2.20 1.98
CA LEU A 6 -1.08 -1.52 3.13
C LEU A 6 0.44 -1.40 2.94
N PHE A 7 0.96 -0.19 3.02
CA PHE A 7 2.39 0.10 2.87
C PHE A 7 3.04 0.33 4.23
N LEU A 8 4.18 -0.31 4.42
CA LEU A 8 5.00 -0.24 5.63
C LEU A 8 6.47 -0.01 5.27
N LYS A 9 7.21 0.55 6.22
CA LYS A 9 8.66 0.74 6.13
C LYS A 9 9.38 -0.40 6.84
N PRO A 10 10.29 -1.12 6.18
CA PRO A 10 11.13 -2.12 6.84
C PRO A 10 12.11 -1.43 7.80
N ALA A 11 12.35 -2.05 8.96
CA ALA A 11 13.29 -1.55 9.96
C ALA A 11 14.76 -1.66 9.50
N THR A 12 15.05 -2.64 8.65
CA THR A 12 16.37 -2.86 8.04
C THR A 12 16.20 -3.37 6.61
N LEU A 13 17.15 -3.02 5.73
CA LEU A 13 17.23 -3.55 4.37
C LEU A 13 18.64 -4.15 4.14
N PRO A 14 18.76 -5.24 3.36
CA PRO A 14 17.69 -5.97 2.69
C PRO A 14 16.85 -6.80 3.67
N LEU A 15 15.54 -6.92 3.40
CA LEU A 15 14.64 -7.79 4.16
C LEU A 15 14.31 -9.00 3.28
N VAL A 16 14.63 -10.22 3.72
CA VAL A 16 14.17 -11.42 3.00
C VAL A 16 12.82 -11.89 3.54
N ALA A 17 12.04 -12.60 2.74
CA ALA A 17 10.66 -12.98 3.09
C ALA A 17 10.54 -13.75 4.43
N SER A 18 11.58 -14.51 4.82
CA SER A 18 11.63 -15.24 6.09
C SER A 18 11.84 -14.35 7.32
N GLU A 19 12.26 -13.10 7.14
CA GLU A 19 12.53 -12.13 8.22
C GLU A 19 11.35 -11.20 8.46
N LEU A 20 10.28 -11.34 7.68
CA LEU A 20 9.13 -10.47 7.71
C LEU A 20 8.20 -10.86 8.87
N SER A 21 8.24 -10.05 9.93
CA SER A 21 7.40 -10.12 11.13
C SER A 21 6.82 -8.74 11.46
N ALA A 22 5.88 -8.68 12.41
CA ALA A 22 5.32 -7.41 12.89
C ALA A 22 6.38 -6.46 13.47
N ASP A 23 7.50 -6.99 13.98
CA ASP A 23 8.60 -6.18 14.52
C ASP A 23 9.58 -5.70 13.44
N SER A 24 9.53 -6.32 12.25
CA SER A 24 10.45 -6.03 11.14
C SER A 24 10.00 -4.87 10.25
N VAL A 25 8.74 -4.44 10.38
CA VAL A 25 8.11 -3.39 9.59
C VAL A 25 7.35 -2.43 10.49
N GLY A 26 7.31 -1.16 10.10
CA GLY A 26 6.61 -0.13 10.85
C GLY A 26 5.89 0.86 9.95
N PRO A 27 5.10 1.77 10.54
CA PRO A 27 4.48 2.88 9.82
C PRO A 27 5.51 3.72 9.06
N ILE A 28 5.13 4.22 7.89
CA ILE A 28 5.94 5.19 7.14
C ILE A 28 5.70 6.58 7.74
N ASP A 29 6.75 7.39 7.90
CA ASP A 29 6.61 8.76 8.37
C ASP A 29 5.62 9.55 7.48
N PRO A 30 4.64 10.27 8.04
CA PRO A 30 3.64 10.98 7.24
C PRO A 30 4.21 12.02 6.27
N GLY A 31 5.30 12.69 6.64
CA GLY A 31 5.98 13.65 5.77
C GLY A 31 6.73 12.95 4.63
N GLU A 32 7.30 11.77 4.91
CA GLU A 32 7.86 10.89 3.87
C GLU A 32 6.79 10.41 2.90
N VAL A 33 5.62 9.99 3.39
CA VAL A 33 4.49 9.56 2.54
C VAL A 33 4.08 10.68 1.59
N GLU A 34 3.78 11.87 2.12
CA GLU A 34 3.28 12.98 1.30
C GLU A 34 4.27 13.37 0.19
N ARG A 35 5.55 13.53 0.56
CA ARG A 35 6.61 13.85 -0.39
C ARG A 35 6.76 12.77 -1.46
N SER A 36 6.82 11.50 -1.05
CA SER A 36 7.03 10.37 -1.96
C SER A 36 5.86 10.19 -2.94
N LEU A 37 4.62 10.37 -2.48
CA LEU A 37 3.43 10.29 -3.33
C LEU A 37 3.35 11.47 -4.31
N LYS A 38 3.68 12.70 -3.88
CA LYS A 38 3.76 13.86 -4.78
C LYS A 38 4.82 13.68 -5.87
N GLU A 39 5.94 13.03 -5.55
CA GLU A 39 7.01 12.75 -6.51
C GLU A 39 6.71 11.59 -7.46
N ALA A 40 6.02 10.53 -6.98
CA ALA A 40 5.74 9.33 -7.78
C ALA A 40 4.45 9.43 -8.59
N VAL A 41 3.44 10.12 -8.07
CA VAL A 41 2.11 10.25 -8.68
C VAL A 41 1.68 11.72 -8.61
N PRO A 42 2.31 12.60 -9.41
CA PRO A 42 2.10 14.05 -9.32
C PRO A 42 0.67 14.50 -9.65
N GLN A 43 -0.11 13.66 -10.31
CA GLN A 43 -1.51 13.92 -10.64
C GLN A 43 -2.50 13.67 -9.48
N LEU A 44 -2.02 13.24 -8.32
CA LEU A 44 -2.87 13.09 -7.13
C LEU A 44 -3.41 14.45 -6.66
N VAL A 45 -4.72 14.49 -6.43
CA VAL A 45 -5.41 15.60 -5.78
C VAL A 45 -5.49 15.30 -4.29
N TRP A 46 -4.94 16.19 -3.47
CA TRP A 46 -4.96 16.06 -2.01
C TRP A 46 -6.23 16.71 -1.46
N GLU A 47 -7.08 15.91 -0.81
CA GLU A 47 -8.31 16.39 -0.17
C GLU A 47 -8.03 16.94 1.23
N ASN A 48 -7.03 16.38 1.91
CA ASN A 48 -6.51 16.82 3.20
C ASN A 48 -5.09 16.28 3.41
N ALA A 49 -4.49 16.52 4.57
CA ALA A 49 -3.12 16.08 4.89
C ALA A 49 -2.92 14.55 4.90
N THR A 50 -4.00 13.76 4.88
CA THR A 50 -3.96 12.29 5.02
C THR A 50 -4.59 11.54 3.87
N GLN A 51 -5.22 12.23 2.92
CA GLN A 51 -5.98 11.62 1.84
C GLN A 51 -5.67 12.29 0.52
N ALA A 52 -5.42 11.46 -0.48
CA ALA A 52 -5.20 11.90 -1.85
C ALA A 52 -5.81 10.90 -2.83
N SER A 53 -6.37 11.38 -3.92
CA SER A 53 -7.01 10.54 -4.93
C SER A 53 -6.64 11.00 -6.33
N GLY A 54 -6.73 10.12 -7.32
CA GLY A 54 -6.40 10.49 -8.69
C GLY A 54 -6.46 9.33 -9.67
N GLU A 55 -6.34 9.67 -10.95
CA GLU A 55 -6.32 8.71 -12.05
C GLU A 55 -4.87 8.45 -12.50
N VAL A 56 -4.45 7.19 -12.49
CA VAL A 56 -3.17 6.73 -13.04
C VAL A 56 -3.42 5.90 -14.31
N GLU A 57 -2.35 5.42 -14.94
CA GLU A 57 -2.44 4.52 -16.10
C GLU A 57 -3.28 3.27 -15.78
N GLU A 58 -3.11 2.73 -14.58
CA GLU A 58 -3.88 1.60 -14.05
C GLU A 58 -5.30 2.01 -13.60
N GLY A 59 -5.73 3.27 -13.75
CA GLY A 59 -7.07 3.75 -13.39
C GLY A 59 -7.14 4.50 -12.05
N TRP A 60 -8.34 4.66 -11.51
CA TRP A 60 -8.56 5.46 -10.29
C TRP A 60 -7.96 4.82 -9.03
N ILE A 61 -7.27 5.62 -8.23
CA ILE A 61 -6.67 5.23 -6.95
C ILE A 61 -6.97 6.23 -5.84
N GLU A 62 -7.02 5.73 -4.61
CA GLU A 62 -7.18 6.53 -3.39
C GLU A 62 -6.11 6.12 -2.37
N PHE A 63 -5.31 7.07 -1.92
CA PHE A 63 -4.42 6.91 -0.78
C PHE A 63 -5.05 7.46 0.48
N SER A 64 -4.92 6.72 1.58
CA SER A 64 -5.32 7.22 2.89
C SER A 64 -4.35 6.77 3.99
N GLN A 65 -4.01 7.69 4.89
CA GLN A 65 -3.22 7.41 6.08
C GLN A 65 -4.16 7.25 7.28
N THR A 66 -4.49 6.02 7.65
CA THR A 66 -5.40 5.71 8.77
C THR A 66 -4.61 5.57 10.08
N GLY A 67 -5.16 6.05 11.20
CA GLY A 67 -4.51 6.03 12.52
C GLY A 67 -4.15 7.43 13.05
N GLU A 68 -3.50 7.49 14.21
CA GLU A 68 -3.16 8.74 14.89
C GLU A 68 -1.64 8.88 15.12
N GLY A 69 -1.11 10.08 14.85
CA GLY A 69 0.31 10.39 15.05
C GLY A 69 1.24 9.39 14.37
N ALA A 70 2.12 8.76 15.16
CA ALA A 70 3.11 7.80 14.68
C ALA A 70 2.56 6.41 14.28
N SER A 71 1.28 6.13 14.57
CA SER A 71 0.62 4.87 14.19
C SER A 71 -0.02 4.91 12.79
N ARG A 72 0.10 6.03 12.09
CA ARG A 72 -0.54 6.23 10.78
C ARG A 72 0.01 5.26 9.74
N THR A 73 -0.84 4.39 9.23
CA THR A 73 -0.49 3.41 8.19
C THR A 73 -0.99 3.90 6.84
N LEU A 74 -0.12 3.87 5.84
CA LEU A 74 -0.48 4.21 4.47
C LEU A 74 -1.25 3.05 3.84
N SER A 75 -2.43 3.36 3.32
CA SER A 75 -3.26 2.45 2.54
C SER A 75 -3.48 3.00 1.14
N LEU A 76 -3.56 2.12 0.16
CA LEU A 76 -3.95 2.38 -1.22
C LEU A 76 -5.17 1.54 -1.54
N ARG A 77 -6.25 2.20 -1.94
CA ARG A 77 -7.44 1.56 -2.47
C ARG A 77 -7.48 1.73 -3.98
N CYS A 78 -7.73 0.62 -4.64
CA CYS A 78 -7.70 0.50 -6.09
C CYS A 78 -9.11 0.30 -6.66
N SER A 79 -9.38 0.85 -7.84
CA SER A 79 -10.62 0.58 -8.54
C SER A 79 -10.75 -0.91 -8.91
N LEU A 80 -11.98 -1.38 -9.07
CA LEU A 80 -12.32 -2.79 -9.29
C LEU A 80 -11.80 -3.40 -10.61
N ARG A 81 -11.26 -2.59 -11.53
CA ARG A 81 -11.12 -2.95 -12.95
C ARG A 81 -9.69 -3.11 -13.44
N ALA A 82 -8.68 -2.90 -12.60
CA ALA A 82 -7.31 -2.86 -13.07
C ALA A 82 -6.31 -3.57 -12.16
N ASP A 83 -5.19 -3.96 -12.77
CA ASP A 83 -4.05 -4.54 -12.09
C ASP A 83 -3.08 -3.43 -11.66
N TYR A 84 -3.01 -3.21 -10.35
CA TYR A 84 -2.17 -2.17 -9.75
C TYR A 84 -0.83 -2.72 -9.24
N THR A 85 -0.52 -3.99 -9.48
CA THR A 85 0.73 -4.61 -9.02
C THR A 85 1.96 -3.87 -9.54
N ALA A 86 1.92 -3.35 -10.77
CA ALA A 86 3.01 -2.55 -11.33
C ALA A 86 3.24 -1.24 -10.54
N LEU A 87 2.18 -0.48 -10.23
CA LEU A 87 2.29 0.73 -9.44
C LEU A 87 2.82 0.43 -8.03
N VAL A 88 2.28 -0.59 -7.36
CA VAL A 88 2.69 -1.00 -6.02
C VAL A 88 4.18 -1.38 -6.02
N GLN A 89 4.62 -2.20 -6.98
CA GLN A 89 6.02 -2.59 -7.11
C GLN A 89 6.93 -1.39 -7.34
N ARG A 90 6.55 -0.46 -8.23
CA ARG A 90 7.33 0.77 -8.47
C ARG A 90 7.49 1.61 -7.20
N LEU A 91 6.44 1.74 -6.37
CA LEU A 91 6.52 2.47 -5.10
C LEU A 91 7.43 1.75 -4.10
N CYS A 92 7.30 0.43 -3.98
CA CYS A 92 8.16 -0.39 -3.13
C CYS A 92 9.64 -0.28 -3.52
N ASP A 93 9.96 -0.47 -4.80
CA ASP A 93 11.34 -0.43 -5.30
C ASP A 93 11.97 0.96 -5.15
N ARG A 94 11.19 2.01 -5.43
CA ARG A 94 11.70 3.39 -5.41
C ARG A 94 11.96 3.92 -4.00
N TYR A 95 11.11 3.56 -3.04
CA TYR A 95 11.14 4.12 -1.69
C TYR A 95 11.56 3.11 -0.61
N GLY A 96 11.87 1.87 -0.99
CA GLY A 96 12.22 0.81 -0.05
C GLY A 96 11.06 0.43 0.87
N TRP A 97 9.82 0.54 0.37
CA TRP A 97 8.61 0.19 1.13
C TRP A 97 8.24 -1.28 0.89
N VAL A 98 7.43 -1.83 1.79
CA VAL A 98 6.81 -3.15 1.64
C VAL A 98 5.30 -2.97 1.59
N ALA A 99 4.63 -3.66 0.66
CA ALA A 99 3.18 -3.61 0.51
C ALA A 99 2.53 -4.97 0.80
N PHE A 100 1.41 -4.94 1.51
CA PHE A 100 0.58 -6.10 1.82
C PHE A 100 -0.77 -5.96 1.14
N ASP A 101 -1.20 -6.96 0.37
CA ASP A 101 -2.56 -7.02 -0.16
C ASP A 101 -3.51 -7.42 0.99
N ASP A 102 -4.36 -6.48 1.42
CA ASP A 102 -5.37 -6.67 2.47
C ASP A 102 -6.66 -7.30 1.93
N THR A 103 -6.59 -8.04 0.82
CA THR A 103 -7.74 -8.85 0.41
C THR A 103 -8.02 -9.88 1.48
N PRO A 104 -9.20 -9.87 2.13
CA PRO A 104 -9.60 -11.00 2.94
C PRO A 104 -9.76 -12.17 1.98
N LEU A 105 -8.82 -13.11 1.99
CA LEU A 105 -9.09 -14.46 1.53
C LEU A 105 -10.17 -15.00 2.47
N CYS A 106 -11.44 -14.72 2.17
CA CYS A 106 -12.56 -15.31 2.90
C CYS A 106 -12.35 -16.81 2.87
N PHE A 107 -11.92 -17.38 3.99
CA PHE A 107 -11.90 -18.82 4.20
C PHE A 107 -13.32 -19.32 4.00
N GLN A 108 -13.55 -19.99 2.88
CA GLN A 108 -14.81 -20.66 2.59
C GLN A 108 -14.63 -22.11 3.06
N PRO A 109 -15.14 -22.50 4.24
CA PRO A 109 -14.93 -23.84 4.81
C PRO A 109 -15.41 -24.99 3.90
N HIS A 110 -16.19 -24.67 2.86
CA HIS A 110 -16.73 -25.63 1.91
C HIS A 110 -16.10 -25.56 0.50
N ARG A 111 -15.10 -24.69 0.27
CA ARG A 111 -14.32 -24.72 -0.96
C ARG A 111 -12.92 -25.26 -0.70
N PRO A 112 -12.41 -26.17 -1.54
CA PRO A 112 -10.99 -26.50 -1.51
C PRO A 112 -10.17 -25.22 -1.76
N PRO A 113 -9.03 -25.04 -1.07
CA PRO A 113 -8.16 -23.90 -1.32
C PRO A 113 -7.79 -23.87 -2.80
N MET A 114 -7.90 -22.70 -3.44
CA MET A 114 -7.39 -22.54 -4.79
C MET A 114 -5.86 -22.61 -4.68
N GLY A 115 -5.31 -23.75 -5.07
CA GLY A 115 -3.88 -24.02 -5.06
C GLY A 115 -3.12 -23.04 -5.95
N VAL A 116 -1.89 -22.75 -5.52
CA VAL A 116 -0.79 -22.23 -6.32
C VAL A 116 -0.48 -23.16 -7.49
#